data_AF-A0A7U9RG56-F1
#
_entry.id   AF-A0A7U9RG56-F1
#
_cell.length_a   1.000
_cell.length_b   1.000
_cell.length_c   1.000
_cell.angle_alpha   90.00
_cell.angle_beta   90.00
_cell.angle_gamma   90.00
#
_symmetry.space_group_name_H-M   'P 1'
#
loop_
_entity.id
_entity.type
_entity.pdbx_description
1 polymer ?
#
loop_
_entity_poly.entity_id
_entity_poly.type
_entity_poly.pdbx_seq_one_letter_code
_entity_poly.pdbx_strand_id
1 'polypeptide(L)'
;MPTLDWIGKDKVINHHSEVPYRVLKREYSYDEKGETIENNHSENMIIYGDNLEALKALLPKYEGKIKCIYIDPPYNTGNEGWVYNDNVNSPQIKKWLGEVVGKEGEDLSRHDKWLCMMYPRLRLLQKLLSDDGVIFVSIDDLEVSYLRLVMDEIFGKSRFIAQLIWKSRQNKDNRNISNVSIDHEYVLCYGTKLRGCKRKNEQYKNPDNDPRGPWTSANMVGLATAEARPNLHYDLINPDTGINYGRPVKGWRYDRNTMSKLISENRIIWPDTPNGRPRKNKF
;
A
#
# COMPACT_ATOMS: atom_id res chain seq x y z
N MET A 1 -9.42 -6.32 -23.58
CA MET A 1 -8.61 -5.56 -22.59
C MET A 1 -7.42 -5.01 -23.35
N PRO A 2 -7.07 -3.71 -23.24
CA PRO A 2 -5.85 -3.21 -23.87
C PRO A 2 -4.65 -3.99 -23.36
N THR A 3 -3.72 -4.30 -24.25
CA THR A 3 -2.49 -5.06 -23.95
C THR A 3 -1.30 -4.12 -23.99
N LEU A 4 -0.41 -4.24 -23.00
CA LEU A 4 0.90 -3.58 -23.03
C LEU A 4 1.86 -4.42 -23.88
N ASP A 5 2.52 -3.82 -24.85
CA ASP A 5 3.57 -4.47 -25.65
C ASP A 5 4.91 -3.75 -25.43
N TRP A 6 6.01 -4.49 -25.45
CA TRP A 6 7.36 -4.00 -25.14
C TRP A 6 8.44 -4.93 -25.72
N ILE A 7 9.67 -4.44 -25.86
CA ILE A 7 10.76 -5.20 -26.46
C ILE A 7 11.14 -6.38 -25.56
N GLY A 8 11.12 -7.59 -26.11
CA GLY A 8 11.48 -8.82 -25.40
C GLY A 8 10.32 -9.50 -24.67
N LYS A 9 9.10 -8.93 -24.70
CA LYS A 9 7.90 -9.55 -24.10
C LYS A 9 7.70 -11.00 -24.54
N ASP A 10 7.77 -11.26 -25.85
CA ASP A 10 7.58 -12.58 -26.45
C ASP A 10 8.61 -13.61 -25.96
N LYS A 11 9.78 -13.14 -25.49
CA LYS A 11 10.86 -13.98 -24.95
C LYS A 11 10.69 -14.28 -23.46
N VAL A 12 10.10 -13.36 -22.69
CA VAL A 12 9.98 -13.51 -21.22
C VAL A 12 8.67 -14.13 -20.77
N ILE A 13 7.62 -14.11 -21.60
CA ILE A 13 6.28 -14.62 -21.24
C ILE A 13 6.35 -16.04 -20.66
N ASN A 14 7.10 -16.93 -21.32
CA ASN A 14 7.24 -18.32 -20.91
C ASN A 14 8.56 -18.62 -20.19
N HIS A 15 9.45 -17.64 -20.03
CA HIS A 15 10.78 -17.86 -19.49
C HIS A 15 10.76 -18.45 -18.08
N HIS A 16 9.79 -18.07 -17.25
CA HIS A 16 9.56 -18.67 -15.92
C HIS A 16 9.42 -20.21 -15.94
N SER A 17 8.99 -20.79 -17.07
CA SER A 17 8.91 -22.24 -17.26
C SER A 17 10.28 -22.87 -17.56
N GLU A 18 11.15 -22.14 -18.25
CA GLU A 18 12.50 -22.55 -18.66
C GLU A 18 13.56 -22.41 -17.55
N VAL A 19 13.28 -21.59 -16.53
CA VAL A 19 14.18 -21.41 -15.37
C VAL A 19 14.51 -22.78 -14.76
N PRO A 20 15.80 -23.14 -14.63
CA PRO A 20 16.21 -24.43 -14.11
C PRO A 20 15.80 -24.59 -12.65
N TYR A 21 15.35 -25.79 -12.29
CA TYR A 21 15.10 -26.11 -10.89
C TYR A 21 16.43 -26.25 -10.14
N ARG A 22 16.56 -25.57 -9.00
CA ARG A 22 17.71 -25.67 -8.08
C ARG A 22 17.25 -26.28 -6.77
N VAL A 23 18.06 -27.20 -6.22
CA VAL A 23 17.81 -27.76 -4.90
C VAL A 23 18.29 -26.76 -3.84
N LEU A 24 17.45 -26.48 -2.85
CA LEU A 24 17.83 -25.64 -1.71
C LEU A 24 18.83 -26.40 -0.84
N LYS A 25 20.03 -25.84 -0.68
CA LYS A 25 21.06 -26.33 0.24
C LYS A 25 20.98 -25.54 1.55
N ARG A 26 20.79 -26.25 2.67
CA ARG A 26 20.85 -25.63 4.00
C ARG A 26 22.32 -25.43 4.39
N GLU A 27 22.70 -24.21 4.74
CA GLU A 27 24.05 -23.87 5.25
C GLU A 27 24.07 -23.86 6.79
N TYR A 28 23.23 -23.03 7.42
CA TYR A 28 23.18 -22.86 8.86
C TYR A 28 21.75 -22.52 9.34
N SER A 29 21.57 -22.47 10.65
CA SER A 29 20.36 -21.96 11.32
C SER A 29 20.74 -20.80 12.24
N TYR A 30 19.77 -19.96 12.60
CA TYR A 30 19.95 -18.89 13.59
C TYR A 30 18.99 -19.09 14.77
N ASP A 31 19.50 -18.94 15.99
CA ASP A 31 18.74 -18.89 17.23
C ASP A 31 19.16 -17.70 18.13
N GLU A 32 18.67 -17.66 19.37
CA GLU A 32 18.97 -16.59 20.33
C GLU A 32 20.46 -16.45 20.67
N LYS A 33 21.26 -17.50 20.43
CA LYS A 33 22.71 -17.54 20.69
C LYS A 33 23.54 -17.27 19.44
N GLY A 34 22.91 -17.10 18.28
CA GLY A 34 23.57 -16.78 17.02
C GLY A 34 23.49 -17.90 15.98
N GLU A 35 24.52 -18.01 15.15
CA GLU A 35 24.60 -19.00 14.07
C GLU A 35 24.91 -20.40 14.63
N THR A 36 24.20 -21.41 14.14
CA THR A 36 24.46 -22.82 14.46
C THR A 36 24.39 -23.69 13.21
N ILE A 37 25.27 -24.69 13.15
CA ILE A 37 25.30 -25.67 12.06
C ILE A 37 24.14 -26.66 12.20
N GLU A 38 23.67 -26.90 13.43
CA GLU A 38 22.59 -27.83 13.69
C GLU A 38 21.25 -27.30 13.15
N ASN A 39 20.36 -28.23 12.80
CA ASN A 39 19.02 -27.87 12.39
C ASN A 39 18.18 -27.56 13.63
N ASN A 40 17.75 -26.32 13.78
CA ASN A 40 16.88 -25.91 14.88
C ASN A 40 15.38 -26.12 14.59
N HIS A 41 15.04 -26.75 13.46
CA HIS A 41 13.67 -27.05 13.03
C HIS A 41 12.78 -25.81 12.82
N SER A 42 13.37 -24.63 12.66
CA SER A 42 12.63 -23.41 12.30
C SER A 42 11.91 -23.58 10.96
N GLU A 43 10.66 -23.11 10.90
CA GLU A 43 9.89 -23.04 9.64
C GLU A 43 10.26 -21.81 8.80
N ASN A 44 10.99 -20.85 9.39
CA ASN A 44 11.42 -19.63 8.71
C ASN A 44 12.67 -19.90 7.88
N MET A 45 12.74 -19.29 6.70
CA MET A 45 13.84 -19.49 5.75
C MET A 45 14.36 -18.16 5.21
N ILE A 46 15.68 -18.04 5.11
CA ILE A 46 16.36 -17.03 4.30
C ILE A 46 17.06 -17.76 3.17
N ILE A 47 16.78 -17.37 1.93
CA ILE A 47 17.37 -18.00 0.74
C ILE A 47 18.30 -16.99 0.09
N TYR A 48 19.56 -17.36 -0.05
CA TYR A 48 20.56 -16.58 -0.76
C TYR A 48 20.68 -17.08 -2.20
N GLY A 49 20.56 -16.17 -3.17
CA GLY A 49 20.65 -16.46 -4.61
C GLY A 49 19.80 -15.51 -5.44
N ASP A 50 19.76 -15.75 -6.76
CA ASP A 50 18.83 -15.04 -7.63
C ASP A 50 17.39 -15.43 -7.27
N ASN A 51 16.54 -14.42 -7.10
CA ASN A 51 15.16 -14.63 -6.67
C ASN A 51 14.33 -15.41 -7.71
N LEU A 52 14.65 -15.34 -9.00
CA LEU A 52 13.94 -16.12 -10.03
C LEU A 52 14.20 -17.62 -9.85
N GLU A 53 15.46 -18.02 -9.62
CA GLU A 53 15.82 -19.41 -9.31
C GLU A 53 15.25 -19.85 -7.94
N ALA A 54 15.32 -18.98 -6.93
CA ALA A 54 14.77 -19.28 -5.60
C ALA A 54 13.25 -19.50 -5.63
N LEU A 55 12.50 -18.65 -6.34
CA LEU A 55 11.05 -18.80 -6.51
C LEU A 55 10.71 -20.11 -7.24
N LYS A 56 11.50 -20.50 -8.26
CA LYS A 56 11.34 -21.77 -8.95
C LYS A 56 11.58 -22.96 -8.03
N ALA A 57 12.59 -22.88 -7.16
CA ALA A 57 12.92 -23.92 -6.19
C ALA A 57 11.81 -24.14 -5.14
N LEU A 58 11.02 -23.10 -4.85
CA LEU A 58 9.92 -23.15 -3.87
C LEU A 58 8.64 -23.83 -4.39
N LEU A 59 8.44 -23.89 -5.71
CA LEU A 59 7.20 -24.39 -6.31
C LEU A 59 6.77 -25.78 -5.79
N PRO A 60 7.65 -26.82 -5.76
CA PRO A 60 7.21 -28.17 -5.37
C PRO A 60 6.59 -28.25 -3.97
N LYS A 61 7.00 -27.36 -3.05
CA LYS A 61 6.51 -27.34 -1.68
C LYS A 61 5.40 -26.32 -1.45
N TYR A 62 5.47 -25.16 -2.10
CA TYR A 62 4.69 -23.97 -1.74
C TYR A 62 3.75 -23.44 -2.83
N GLU A 63 3.64 -24.09 -3.99
CA GLU A 63 2.64 -23.71 -5.00
C GLU A 63 1.23 -23.65 -4.39
N GLY A 64 0.54 -22.53 -4.59
CA GLY A 64 -0.79 -22.25 -4.04
C GLY A 64 -0.89 -22.13 -2.51
N LYS A 65 0.23 -22.01 -1.78
CA LYS A 65 0.23 -22.02 -0.30
C LYS A 65 0.62 -20.71 0.35
N ILE A 66 1.18 -19.76 -0.39
CA ILE A 66 1.66 -18.50 0.19
C ILE A 66 0.49 -17.54 0.41
N LYS A 67 0.28 -17.17 1.69
CA LYS A 67 -0.85 -16.34 2.09
C LYS A 67 -0.66 -14.85 1.76
N CYS A 68 0.55 -14.36 1.94
CA CYS A 68 0.88 -12.95 1.78
C CYS A 68 2.25 -12.84 1.13
N ILE A 69 2.35 -12.02 0.10
CA ILE A 69 3.61 -11.67 -0.56
C ILE A 69 3.77 -10.16 -0.45
N TYR A 70 4.95 -9.72 -0.04
CA TYR A 70 5.38 -8.33 -0.14
C TYR A 70 6.70 -8.30 -0.90
N ILE A 71 6.79 -7.43 -1.91
CA ILE A 71 8.03 -7.19 -2.64
C ILE A 71 8.26 -5.69 -2.81
N ASP A 72 9.53 -5.31 -2.83
CA ASP A 72 10.02 -3.96 -3.04
C ASP A 72 11.09 -4.01 -4.15
N PRO A 73 10.65 -4.10 -5.43
CA PRO A 73 11.56 -4.22 -6.56
C PRO A 73 12.35 -2.92 -6.79
N PRO A 74 13.43 -2.93 -7.58
CA PRO A 74 14.08 -1.68 -8.02
C PRO A 74 13.06 -0.75 -8.69
N TYR A 75 13.07 0.54 -8.37
CA TYR A 75 12.10 1.51 -8.90
C TYR A 75 12.48 2.03 -10.30
N ASN A 76 13.64 1.62 -10.82
CA ASN A 76 14.11 1.96 -12.14
C ASN A 76 14.42 3.47 -12.32
N THR A 77 14.83 4.13 -11.24
CA THR A 77 15.19 5.57 -11.25
C THR A 77 16.45 5.88 -12.06
N GLY A 78 17.22 4.85 -12.43
CA GLY A 78 18.53 4.98 -13.07
C GLY A 78 19.66 5.37 -12.11
N ASN A 79 19.40 5.43 -10.79
CA ASN A 79 20.43 5.69 -9.78
C ASN A 79 20.72 4.48 -8.87
N GLU A 80 19.94 3.41 -8.99
CA GLU A 80 20.04 2.21 -8.13
C GLU A 80 21.22 1.30 -8.49
N GLY A 81 21.85 1.50 -9.66
CA GLY A 81 22.96 0.68 -10.13
C GLY A 81 22.58 -0.79 -10.38
N TRP A 82 21.29 -1.10 -10.56
CA TRP A 82 20.84 -2.46 -10.84
C TRP A 82 21.20 -2.87 -12.28
N VAL A 83 21.45 -4.16 -12.46
CA VAL A 83 21.92 -4.76 -13.72
C VAL A 83 20.90 -5.82 -14.16
N TYR A 84 20.55 -5.83 -15.45
CA TYR A 84 19.75 -6.90 -16.00
C TYR A 84 20.59 -8.18 -16.12
N ASN A 85 20.18 -9.25 -15.44
CA ASN A 85 20.97 -10.48 -15.30
C ASN A 85 20.23 -11.77 -15.76
N ASP A 86 18.99 -11.66 -16.25
CA ASP A 86 18.22 -12.83 -16.68
C ASP A 86 18.77 -13.39 -18.00
N ASN A 87 19.31 -14.62 -17.96
CA ASN A 87 19.92 -15.27 -19.12
C ASN A 87 18.87 -15.86 -20.08
N VAL A 88 18.01 -15.00 -20.61
CA VAL A 88 17.01 -15.36 -21.62
C VAL A 88 17.72 -15.63 -22.95
N ASN A 89 17.37 -16.71 -23.63
CA ASN A 89 17.99 -17.07 -24.91
C ASN A 89 17.45 -16.21 -26.07
N SER A 90 17.81 -14.92 -26.07
CA SER A 90 17.45 -13.96 -27.11
C SER A 90 18.67 -13.11 -27.47
N PRO A 91 19.05 -12.97 -28.76
CA PRO A 91 20.15 -12.11 -29.17
C PRO A 91 19.98 -10.65 -28.74
N GLN A 92 18.75 -10.18 -28.59
CA GLN A 92 18.45 -8.81 -28.17
C GLN A 92 18.63 -8.64 -26.66
N ILE A 93 18.11 -9.58 -25.86
CA ILE A 93 18.22 -9.54 -24.39
C ILE A 93 19.67 -9.79 -23.94
N LYS A 94 20.39 -10.67 -24.65
CA LYS A 94 21.81 -10.96 -24.37
C LYS A 94 22.70 -9.73 -24.47
N LYS A 95 22.32 -8.71 -25.25
CA LYS A 95 23.05 -7.44 -25.31
C LYS A 95 22.94 -6.61 -24.04
N TRP A 96 21.92 -6.86 -23.21
CA TRP A 96 21.71 -6.15 -21.94
C TRP A 96 22.47 -6.78 -20.77
N LEU A 97 22.99 -8.00 -20.94
CA LEU A 97 23.63 -8.74 -19.85
C LEU A 97 24.93 -8.07 -19.40
N GLY A 98 25.02 -7.79 -18.11
CA GLY A 98 26.22 -7.22 -17.48
C GLY A 98 26.34 -5.70 -17.61
N GLU A 99 25.36 -5.03 -18.25
CA GLU A 99 25.30 -3.58 -18.33
C GLU A 99 24.39 -3.01 -17.24
N VAL A 100 24.87 -1.98 -16.54
CA VAL A 100 24.04 -1.23 -15.58
C VAL A 100 22.90 -0.58 -16.35
N VAL A 101 21.70 -0.69 -15.81
CA VAL A 101 20.54 -0.02 -16.38
C VAL A 101 20.66 1.48 -16.06
N GLY A 102 21.17 2.22 -17.05
CA GLY A 102 21.46 3.65 -16.98
C GLY A 102 20.21 4.53 -16.94
N LYS A 103 20.44 5.84 -17.01
CA LYS A 103 19.37 6.84 -17.03
C LYS A 103 18.65 6.84 -18.38
N GLU A 104 17.41 7.33 -18.38
CA GLU A 104 16.63 7.51 -19.61
C GLU A 104 17.38 8.39 -20.62
N GLY A 105 17.53 7.89 -21.85
CA GLY A 105 18.24 8.59 -22.94
C GLY A 105 19.48 7.89 -23.49
N GLU A 106 19.98 6.83 -22.83
CA GLU A 106 21.13 6.05 -23.35
C GLU A 106 20.72 5.09 -24.47
N ASP A 107 19.72 4.23 -24.23
CA ASP A 107 19.26 3.24 -25.23
C ASP A 107 17.73 3.11 -25.36
N LEU A 108 16.97 3.94 -24.63
CA LEU A 108 15.49 3.97 -24.59
C LEU A 108 14.81 2.63 -24.20
N SER A 109 15.57 1.63 -23.76
CA SER A 109 15.06 0.28 -23.44
C SER A 109 14.89 0.01 -21.95
N ARG A 110 15.04 1.05 -21.12
CA ARG A 110 15.04 0.96 -19.66
C ARG A 110 13.77 0.29 -19.10
N HIS A 111 12.61 0.67 -19.62
CA HIS A 111 11.32 0.10 -19.20
C HIS A 111 11.15 -1.33 -19.72
N ASP A 112 11.62 -1.63 -20.94
CA ASP A 112 11.61 -2.98 -21.50
C ASP A 112 12.44 -3.94 -20.64
N LYS A 113 13.65 -3.54 -20.24
CA LYS A 113 14.55 -4.30 -19.35
C LYS A 113 13.88 -4.59 -18.02
N TRP A 114 13.26 -3.59 -17.40
CA TRP A 114 12.59 -3.75 -16.11
C TRP A 114 11.39 -4.70 -16.20
N LEU A 115 10.55 -4.55 -17.24
CA LEU A 115 9.43 -5.45 -17.49
C LEU A 115 9.91 -6.88 -17.78
N CYS A 116 11.00 -7.04 -18.54
CA CYS A 116 11.61 -8.35 -18.79
C CYS A 116 12.09 -9.02 -17.49
N MET A 117 12.63 -8.26 -16.56
CA MET A 117 13.06 -8.76 -15.24
C MET A 117 11.85 -9.11 -14.36
N MET A 118 10.83 -8.24 -14.31
CA MET A 118 9.69 -8.41 -13.41
C MET A 118 8.71 -9.51 -13.86
N TYR A 119 8.46 -9.64 -15.16
CA TYR A 119 7.44 -10.56 -15.68
C TYR A 119 7.59 -12.01 -15.21
N PRO A 120 8.75 -12.68 -15.38
CA PRO A 120 8.89 -14.09 -14.98
C PRO A 120 8.81 -14.25 -13.45
N ARG A 121 9.28 -13.27 -12.68
CA ARG A 121 9.18 -13.26 -11.21
C ARG A 121 7.73 -13.15 -10.75
N LEU A 122 6.97 -12.21 -11.31
CA LEU A 122 5.53 -12.04 -11.01
C LEU A 122 4.72 -13.29 -11.40
N ARG A 123 5.07 -13.97 -12.50
CA ARG A 123 4.46 -15.26 -12.88
C ARG A 123 4.69 -16.35 -11.84
N LEU A 124 5.91 -16.47 -11.29
CA LEU A 124 6.19 -17.44 -10.23
C LEU A 124 5.50 -17.07 -8.92
N LEU A 125 5.48 -15.78 -8.55
CA LEU A 125 4.75 -15.29 -7.38
C LEU A 125 3.24 -15.60 -7.49
N GLN A 126 2.65 -15.45 -8.67
CA GLN A 126 1.26 -15.81 -8.93
C GLN A 126 0.98 -17.30 -8.71
N LYS A 127 1.92 -18.19 -9.08
CA LYS A 127 1.82 -19.64 -8.81
C LYS A 127 1.95 -19.98 -7.34
N LEU A 128 2.82 -19.29 -6.61
CA LEU A 128 3.05 -19.52 -5.18
C LEU A 128 1.89 -19.01 -4.32
N LEU A 129 1.22 -17.94 -4.74
CA LEU A 129 0.14 -17.31 -3.99
C LEU A 129 -1.08 -18.24 -3.86
N SER A 130 -1.65 -18.34 -2.66
CA SER A 130 -2.89 -19.08 -2.43
C SER A 130 -4.09 -18.41 -3.09
N ASP A 131 -5.16 -19.17 -3.35
CA ASP A 131 -6.39 -18.65 -3.95
C ASP A 131 -7.03 -17.49 -3.16
N ASP A 132 -6.82 -17.49 -1.84
CA ASP A 132 -7.30 -16.47 -0.92
C ASP A 132 -6.18 -15.52 -0.44
N GLY A 133 -5.02 -15.59 -1.09
CA GLY A 133 -3.83 -14.80 -0.78
C GLY A 133 -3.90 -13.36 -1.29
N VAL A 134 -2.90 -12.58 -0.88
CA VAL A 134 -2.69 -11.20 -1.31
C VAL A 134 -1.22 -10.93 -1.60
N ILE A 135 -0.94 -10.15 -2.63
CA ILE A 135 0.37 -9.62 -2.96
C ILE A 135 0.36 -8.09 -2.86
N PHE A 136 1.43 -7.56 -2.29
CA PHE A 136 1.73 -6.14 -2.20
C PHE A 136 3.04 -5.86 -2.93
N VAL A 137 3.05 -4.84 -3.78
CA VAL A 137 4.25 -4.42 -4.53
C VAL A 137 4.44 -2.92 -4.34
N SER A 138 5.53 -2.54 -3.68
CA SER A 138 5.94 -1.13 -3.55
C SER A 138 6.52 -0.64 -4.86
N ILE A 139 6.22 0.61 -5.23
CA ILE A 139 6.69 1.23 -6.46
C ILE A 139 6.54 2.76 -6.41
N ASP A 140 7.33 3.48 -7.19
CA ASP A 140 7.18 4.93 -7.41
C ASP A 140 6.37 5.27 -8.68
N ASP A 141 6.37 6.54 -9.08
CA ASP A 141 5.66 7.01 -10.28
C ASP A 141 6.24 6.48 -11.61
N LEU A 142 7.50 6.01 -11.66
CA LEU A 142 8.15 5.65 -12.92
C LEU A 142 7.55 4.39 -13.54
N GLU A 143 7.38 3.35 -12.73
CA GLU A 143 6.97 2.02 -13.21
C GLU A 143 5.54 1.64 -12.81
N VAL A 144 4.86 2.42 -11.96
CA VAL A 144 3.53 2.05 -11.43
C VAL A 144 2.51 1.74 -12.53
N SER A 145 2.53 2.50 -13.64
CA SER A 145 1.60 2.30 -14.76
C SER A 145 1.88 0.99 -15.50
N TYR A 146 3.14 0.68 -15.77
CA TYR A 146 3.54 -0.53 -16.47
C TYR A 146 3.35 -1.77 -15.58
N LEU A 147 3.78 -1.69 -14.31
CA LEU A 147 3.56 -2.73 -13.32
C LEU A 147 2.08 -3.04 -13.17
N ARG A 148 1.22 -2.02 -13.11
CA ARG A 148 -0.23 -2.19 -13.01
C ARG A 148 -0.80 -3.00 -14.17
N LEU A 149 -0.41 -2.69 -15.40
CA LEU A 149 -0.86 -3.41 -16.60
C LEU A 149 -0.35 -4.86 -16.62
N VAL A 150 0.90 -5.09 -16.24
CA VAL A 150 1.48 -6.44 -16.15
C VAL A 150 0.82 -7.25 -15.04
N MET A 151 0.52 -6.66 -13.89
CA MET A 151 -0.21 -7.32 -12.81
C MET A 151 -1.65 -7.65 -13.21
N ASP A 152 -2.35 -6.75 -13.94
CA ASP A 152 -3.67 -7.02 -14.50
C ASP A 152 -3.63 -8.20 -15.50
N GLU A 153 -2.55 -8.34 -16.29
CA GLU A 153 -2.34 -9.46 -17.20
C GLU A 153 -2.05 -10.80 -16.47
N ILE A 154 -1.22 -10.78 -15.44
CA ILE A 154 -0.74 -11.97 -14.73
C ILE A 154 -1.74 -12.47 -13.69
N PHE A 155 -2.22 -11.59 -12.82
CA PHE A 155 -3.13 -11.93 -11.71
C PHE A 155 -4.59 -11.82 -12.12
N GLY A 156 -4.88 -11.07 -13.18
CA GLY A 156 -6.23 -10.75 -13.63
C GLY A 156 -6.74 -9.45 -13.01
N LYS A 157 -7.30 -8.58 -13.85
CA LYS A 157 -7.85 -7.27 -13.45
C LYS A 157 -8.86 -7.34 -12.30
N SER A 158 -9.65 -8.41 -12.21
CA SER A 158 -10.63 -8.62 -11.13
C SER A 158 -10.00 -8.90 -9.77
N ARG A 159 -8.70 -9.23 -9.71
CA ARG A 159 -7.94 -9.40 -8.46
C ARG A 159 -7.35 -8.09 -7.93
N PHE A 160 -7.44 -6.98 -8.67
CA PHE A 160 -6.97 -5.69 -8.15
C PHE A 160 -7.84 -5.24 -6.97
N ILE A 161 -7.20 -5.01 -5.82
CA ILE A 161 -7.88 -4.55 -4.60
C ILE A 161 -7.76 -3.03 -4.48
N ALA A 162 -6.53 -2.51 -4.47
CA ALA A 162 -6.26 -1.09 -4.27
C ALA A 162 -4.85 -0.71 -4.72
N GLN A 163 -4.67 0.59 -4.98
CA GLN A 163 -3.36 1.24 -5.06
C GLN A 163 -3.26 2.13 -3.82
N LEU A 164 -2.51 1.67 -2.84
CA LEU A 164 -2.32 2.38 -1.58
C LEU A 164 -1.30 3.50 -1.79
N ILE A 165 -1.52 4.63 -1.12
CA ILE A 165 -0.59 5.76 -1.14
C ILE A 165 0.25 5.70 0.14
N TRP A 166 1.55 5.50 -0.01
CA TRP A 166 2.49 5.58 1.09
C TRP A 166 3.14 6.95 1.10
N LYS A 167 2.77 7.79 2.08
CA LYS A 167 3.40 9.10 2.27
C LYS A 167 4.81 8.90 2.86
N SER A 168 5.83 8.87 2.01
CA SER A 168 7.22 8.60 2.38
C SER A 168 7.93 9.82 2.98
N ARG A 169 7.40 11.04 2.77
CA ARG A 169 8.00 12.29 3.28
C ARG A 169 7.03 13.09 4.14
N GLN A 170 7.55 13.71 5.21
CA GLN A 170 6.76 14.64 6.03
C GLN A 170 6.77 16.08 5.48
N ASN A 171 7.92 16.52 4.95
CA ASN A 171 8.17 17.88 4.48
C ASN A 171 8.19 17.93 2.96
N LYS A 172 7.71 19.05 2.41
CA LYS A 172 7.73 19.34 0.97
C LYS A 172 9.16 19.51 0.47
N ASP A 173 9.45 19.01 -0.73
CA ASP A 173 10.70 19.25 -1.43
C ASP A 173 10.65 20.60 -2.17
N ASN A 174 11.12 21.65 -1.48
CA ASN A 174 11.18 23.00 -2.04
C ASN A 174 12.21 23.17 -3.17
N ARG A 175 13.01 22.13 -3.48
CA ARG A 175 13.99 22.17 -4.59
C ARG A 175 13.37 21.72 -5.91
N ASN A 176 12.10 21.30 -5.92
CA ASN A 176 11.48 20.79 -7.13
C ASN A 176 11.22 21.90 -8.15
N ILE A 177 11.79 21.74 -9.35
CA ILE A 177 11.71 22.71 -10.46
C ILE A 177 10.29 22.80 -11.05
N SER A 178 9.52 21.71 -10.99
CA SER A 178 8.14 21.63 -11.51
C SER A 178 7.10 22.27 -10.58
N ASN A 179 7.50 22.73 -9.40
CA ASN A 179 6.62 23.17 -8.31
C ASN A 179 5.67 22.09 -7.76
N VAL A 180 5.88 20.82 -8.11
CA VAL A 180 5.12 19.67 -7.58
C VAL A 180 6.02 18.87 -6.64
N SER A 181 5.68 18.81 -5.36
CA SER A 181 6.40 17.96 -4.40
C SER A 181 5.90 16.53 -4.47
N ILE A 182 6.76 15.59 -4.84
CA ILE A 182 6.47 14.16 -4.80
C ILE A 182 6.80 13.66 -3.39
N ASP A 183 5.76 13.51 -2.57
CA ASP A 183 5.87 13.17 -1.15
C ASP A 183 5.35 11.78 -0.81
N HIS A 184 5.00 11.00 -1.84
CA HIS A 184 4.42 9.67 -1.70
C HIS A 184 4.94 8.71 -2.77
N GLU A 185 4.78 7.44 -2.44
CA GLU A 185 4.98 6.28 -3.29
C GLU A 185 3.69 5.44 -3.28
N TYR A 186 3.68 4.37 -4.05
CA TYR A 186 2.53 3.49 -4.21
C TYR A 186 2.80 2.10 -3.69
N VAL A 187 1.75 1.43 -3.22
CA VAL A 187 1.75 -0.01 -3.00
C VAL A 187 0.57 -0.60 -3.75
N LEU A 188 0.83 -1.36 -4.81
CA LEU A 188 -0.19 -2.09 -5.54
C LEU A 188 -0.61 -3.34 -4.77
N CYS A 189 -1.91 -3.55 -4.63
CA CYS A 189 -2.48 -4.67 -3.90
C CYS A 189 -3.37 -5.51 -4.81
N TYR A 190 -3.01 -6.79 -4.98
CA TYR A 190 -3.79 -7.78 -5.72
C TYR A 190 -4.09 -9.00 -4.85
N GLY A 191 -5.27 -9.60 -5.01
CA GLY A 191 -5.66 -10.79 -4.28
C GLY A 191 -7.17 -10.99 -4.27
N THR A 192 -7.68 -11.62 -3.22
CA THR A 192 -9.13 -11.89 -3.10
C THR A 192 -9.85 -10.82 -2.28
N LYS A 193 -9.52 -10.68 -0.99
CA LYS A 193 -10.09 -9.65 -0.12
C LYS A 193 -9.26 -9.44 1.13
N LEU A 194 -9.14 -8.18 1.57
CA LEU A 194 -8.63 -7.84 2.89
C LEU A 194 -9.78 -7.87 3.89
N ARG A 195 -9.73 -8.79 4.87
CA ARG A 195 -10.80 -8.95 5.88
C ARG A 195 -10.72 -7.94 7.03
N GLY A 196 -9.63 -7.18 7.12
CA GLY A 196 -9.38 -6.23 8.21
C GLY A 196 -9.35 -6.89 9.60
N CYS A 197 -9.34 -6.07 10.64
CA CYS A 197 -9.59 -6.52 12.01
C CYS A 197 -10.98 -6.08 12.47
N LYS A 198 -11.55 -6.79 13.47
CA LYS A 198 -12.77 -6.33 14.12
C LYS A 198 -12.53 -4.94 14.72
N ARG A 199 -13.49 -4.02 14.53
CA ARG A 199 -13.45 -2.68 15.14
C ARG A 199 -13.31 -2.85 16.66
N LYS A 200 -12.33 -2.18 17.27
CA LYS A 200 -12.20 -2.13 18.73
C LYS A 200 -13.36 -1.34 19.30
N ASN A 201 -14.26 -2.01 20.01
CA ASN A 201 -15.47 -1.41 20.59
C ASN A 201 -15.29 -1.00 22.06
N GLU A 202 -14.10 -1.17 22.64
CA GLU A 202 -13.80 -0.85 24.05
C GLU A 202 -14.10 0.61 24.43
N GLN A 203 -14.06 1.53 23.44
CA GLN A 203 -14.32 2.96 23.62
C GLN A 203 -15.80 3.34 23.53
N TYR A 204 -16.69 2.40 23.21
CA TYR A 204 -18.13 2.64 23.10
C TYR A 204 -18.77 2.29 24.44
N LYS A 205 -19.44 3.27 25.05
CA LYS A 205 -20.16 3.12 26.32
C LYS A 205 -21.57 3.70 26.17
N ASN A 206 -22.49 3.27 27.01
CA ASN A 206 -23.84 3.84 27.07
C ASN A 206 -24.15 4.37 28.49
N PRO A 207 -23.41 5.39 28.97
CA PRO A 207 -23.57 5.88 30.33
C PRO A 207 -24.91 6.58 30.58
N ASP A 208 -25.56 7.05 29.51
CA ASP A 208 -26.80 7.81 29.48
C ASP A 208 -28.03 6.97 29.08
N ASN A 209 -27.87 5.64 28.94
CA ASN A 209 -28.93 4.71 28.52
C ASN A 209 -29.62 5.13 27.21
N ASP A 210 -28.86 5.67 26.25
CA ASP A 210 -29.36 6.05 24.95
C ASP A 210 -29.93 4.80 24.21
N PRO A 211 -31.17 4.86 23.66
CA PRO A 211 -31.81 3.72 23.00
C PRO A 211 -31.08 3.27 21.73
N ARG A 212 -30.17 4.09 21.19
CA ARG A 212 -29.35 3.75 20.00
C ARG A 212 -28.12 2.89 20.36
N GLY A 213 -27.86 2.67 21.64
CA GLY A 213 -26.81 1.78 22.15
C GLY A 213 -25.50 2.48 22.52
N PRO A 214 -24.41 1.71 22.70
CA PRO A 214 -23.10 2.27 23.06
C PRO A 214 -22.57 3.26 22.02
N TRP A 215 -22.02 4.38 22.47
CA TRP A 215 -21.44 5.42 21.63
C TRP A 215 -20.06 5.86 22.15
N THR A 216 -19.31 6.55 21.28
CA THR A 216 -18.07 7.24 21.65
C THR A 216 -18.14 8.73 21.33
N SER A 217 -17.34 9.56 22.01
CA SER A 217 -17.36 11.01 21.79
C SER A 217 -16.50 11.41 20.59
N ALA A 218 -17.10 12.08 19.61
CA ALA A 218 -16.41 12.59 18.43
C ALA A 218 -16.17 14.10 18.54
N ASN A 219 -14.97 14.54 18.13
CA ASN A 219 -14.64 15.95 18.01
C ASN A 219 -15.48 16.61 16.90
N MET A 220 -16.05 17.77 17.20
CA MET A 220 -16.88 18.55 16.28
C MET A 220 -16.15 19.76 15.67
N VAL A 221 -14.90 20.02 16.06
CA VAL A 221 -14.10 21.09 15.46
C VAL A 221 -13.70 20.72 14.03
N GLY A 222 -13.85 21.69 13.13
CA GLY A 222 -13.45 21.61 11.74
C GLY A 222 -11.95 21.83 11.53
N LEU A 223 -11.54 21.92 10.26
CA LEU A 223 -10.15 22.17 9.87
C LEU A 223 -9.99 23.44 9.01
N ALA A 224 -11.10 24.13 8.70
CA ALA A 224 -11.13 25.22 7.72
C ALA A 224 -11.11 26.60 8.40
N THR A 225 -10.43 27.58 7.78
CA THR A 225 -10.48 28.99 8.20
C THR A 225 -11.83 29.62 7.84
N ALA A 226 -12.14 30.76 8.46
CA ALA A 226 -13.37 31.51 8.20
C ALA A 226 -13.44 31.98 6.74
N GLU A 227 -12.31 32.36 6.15
CA GLU A 227 -12.21 32.76 4.74
C GLU A 227 -12.57 31.62 3.79
N ALA A 228 -12.07 30.41 4.05
CA ALA A 228 -12.30 29.26 3.17
C ALA A 228 -13.72 28.70 3.28
N ARG A 229 -14.31 28.72 4.49
CA ARG A 229 -15.63 28.14 4.78
C ARG A 229 -16.39 28.99 5.83
N PRO A 230 -16.87 30.20 5.47
CA PRO A 230 -17.48 31.12 6.44
C PRO A 230 -18.76 30.54 7.08
N ASN A 231 -19.47 29.67 6.35
CA ASN A 231 -20.68 29.00 6.82
C ASN A 231 -20.47 28.05 8.01
N LEU A 232 -19.23 27.69 8.34
CA LEU A 232 -18.88 26.83 9.48
C LEU A 232 -18.52 27.61 10.76
N HIS A 233 -18.48 28.93 10.69
CA HIS A 233 -17.95 29.81 11.75
C HIS A 233 -19.07 30.58 12.45
N TYR A 234 -19.86 29.85 13.22
CA TYR A 234 -21.00 30.37 13.98
C TYR A 234 -20.95 29.96 15.44
N ASP A 235 -21.55 30.78 16.29
CA ASP A 235 -21.72 30.48 17.71
C ASP A 235 -22.67 29.30 17.91
N LEU A 236 -22.26 28.38 18.77
CA LEU A 236 -23.07 27.22 19.14
C LEU A 236 -23.65 27.44 20.54
N ILE A 237 -24.96 27.59 20.60
CA ILE A 237 -25.71 27.83 21.83
C ILE A 237 -26.47 26.56 22.18
N ASN A 238 -26.36 26.10 23.43
CA ASN A 238 -27.19 25.03 23.93
C ASN A 238 -28.63 25.56 24.11
N PRO A 239 -29.64 24.99 23.43
CA PRO A 239 -31.02 25.48 23.51
C PRO A 239 -31.65 25.31 24.90
N ASP A 240 -31.18 24.35 25.70
CA ASP A 240 -31.76 24.02 27.00
C ASP A 240 -31.20 24.93 28.11
N THR A 241 -29.91 25.26 28.05
CA THR A 241 -29.22 26.02 29.11
C THR A 241 -28.89 27.47 28.72
N GLY A 242 -28.97 27.81 27.43
CA GLY A 242 -28.57 29.11 26.90
C GLY A 242 -27.06 29.36 26.89
N ILE A 243 -26.24 28.38 27.31
CA ILE A 243 -24.78 28.52 27.30
C ILE A 243 -24.27 28.63 25.86
N ASN A 244 -23.52 29.70 25.58
CA ASN A 244 -22.84 29.90 24.29
C ASN A 244 -21.40 29.36 24.38
N TYR A 245 -21.10 28.31 23.60
CA TYR A 245 -19.77 27.70 23.50
C TYR A 245 -18.90 28.35 22.41
N GLY A 246 -19.38 29.45 21.84
CA GLY A 246 -18.72 30.24 20.81
C GLY A 246 -18.49 29.47 19.52
N ARG A 247 -17.52 29.96 18.74
CA ARG A 247 -17.05 29.34 17.50
C ARG A 247 -15.56 28.99 17.57
N PRO A 248 -15.15 27.78 17.17
CA PRO A 248 -13.74 27.43 17.10
C PRO A 248 -13.00 28.23 16.02
N VAL A 249 -11.69 28.46 16.21
CA VAL A 249 -10.83 29.13 15.22
C VAL A 249 -10.82 28.43 13.86
N LYS A 250 -10.97 27.11 13.83
CA LYS A 250 -11.07 26.29 12.61
C LYS A 250 -12.51 25.90 12.25
N GLY A 251 -13.48 26.65 12.79
CA GLY A 251 -14.91 26.45 12.60
C GLY A 251 -15.43 25.15 13.22
N TRP A 252 -16.74 24.95 13.10
CA TRP A 252 -17.37 23.67 13.35
C TRP A 252 -17.21 22.74 12.13
N ARG A 253 -17.32 21.43 12.35
CA ARG A 253 -17.30 20.42 11.28
C ARG A 253 -18.58 20.44 10.45
N TYR A 254 -19.68 20.97 11.01
CA TYR A 254 -21.01 20.94 10.41
C TYR A 254 -21.50 22.36 10.19
N ASP A 255 -22.18 22.61 9.08
CA ASP A 255 -22.92 23.86 8.87
C ASP A 255 -24.11 23.97 9.84
N ARG A 256 -24.77 25.13 9.89
CA ARG A 256 -25.90 25.39 10.79
C ARG A 256 -27.05 24.41 10.61
N ASN A 257 -27.43 24.05 9.39
CA ASN A 257 -28.56 23.15 9.14
C ASN A 257 -28.25 21.75 9.66
N THR A 258 -27.06 21.25 9.35
CA THR A 258 -26.58 19.96 9.85
C THR A 258 -26.47 19.97 11.37
N MET A 259 -25.99 21.06 11.97
CA MET A 259 -25.88 21.19 13.42
C MET A 259 -27.24 21.23 14.11
N SER A 260 -28.20 22.00 13.60
CA SER A 260 -29.58 22.04 14.11
C SER A 260 -30.22 20.64 14.09
N LYS A 261 -29.98 19.86 13.02
CA LYS A 261 -30.44 18.47 12.95
C LYS A 261 -29.78 17.59 14.02
N LEU A 262 -28.48 17.75 14.27
CA LEU A 262 -27.80 16.98 15.33
C LEU A 262 -28.30 17.35 16.73
N ILE A 263 -28.65 18.62 16.95
CA ILE A 263 -29.24 19.08 18.22
C ILE A 263 -30.63 18.45 18.40
N SER A 264 -31.50 18.53 17.39
CA SER A 264 -32.85 17.96 17.48
C SER A 264 -32.86 16.43 17.60
N GLU A 265 -31.84 15.75 17.09
CA GLU A 265 -31.65 14.31 17.24
C GLU A 265 -31.00 13.92 18.59
N ASN A 266 -30.78 14.86 19.52
CA ASN A 266 -30.04 14.63 20.77
C ASN A 266 -28.69 13.96 20.52
N ARG A 267 -27.89 14.54 19.61
CA ARG A 267 -26.58 14.02 19.21
C ARG A 267 -25.40 14.85 19.68
N ILE A 268 -25.68 15.95 20.39
CA ILE A 268 -24.67 16.83 20.95
C ILE A 268 -24.53 16.52 22.44
N ILE A 269 -23.30 16.28 22.85
CA ILE A 269 -22.88 16.15 24.23
C ILE A 269 -22.46 17.54 24.67
N TRP A 270 -23.28 18.16 25.50
CA TRP A 270 -23.06 19.50 26.02
C TRP A 270 -22.19 19.48 27.29
N PRO A 271 -21.12 20.27 27.36
CA PRO A 271 -20.35 20.44 28.59
C PRO A 271 -21.11 21.27 29.61
N ASP A 272 -20.92 21.00 30.90
CA ASP A 272 -21.56 21.77 31.98
C ASP A 272 -20.99 23.20 32.12
N THR A 273 -19.79 23.46 31.58
CA THR A 273 -19.12 24.75 31.68
C THR A 273 -19.07 25.49 30.35
N PRO A 274 -19.18 26.83 30.32
CA PRO A 274 -19.11 27.62 29.08
C PRO A 274 -17.80 27.46 28.30
N ASN A 275 -16.70 27.15 29.00
CA ASN A 275 -15.39 26.93 28.40
C ASN A 275 -15.20 25.50 27.87
N GLY A 276 -16.14 24.59 28.17
CA GLY A 276 -16.13 23.24 27.66
C GLY A 276 -16.32 23.21 26.14
N ARG A 277 -15.99 22.07 25.52
CA ARG A 277 -16.14 21.91 24.08
C ARG A 277 -17.23 20.89 23.75
N PRO A 278 -18.34 21.30 23.11
CA PRO A 278 -19.36 20.39 22.61
C PRO A 278 -18.78 19.27 21.75
N ARG A 279 -19.29 18.05 21.97
CA ARG A 279 -18.88 16.82 21.28
C ARG A 279 -20.10 16.16 20.67
N LYS A 280 -19.89 15.26 19.71
CA LYS A 280 -20.96 14.50 19.08
C LYS A 280 -20.93 13.06 19.58
N ASN A 281 -22.09 12.48 19.93
CA ASN A 281 -22.16 11.04 20.15
C ASN A 281 -22.05 10.28 18.80
N LYS A 282 -21.20 9.26 18.77
CA LYS A 282 -20.96 8.41 17.61
C LYS A 282 -21.13 6.96 18.02
N PHE A 283 -22.30 6.42 17.71
CA PHE A 283 -22.62 4.99 17.78
C PHE A 283 -21.78 4.18 16.76
#